data_AF-A0A2J4QDI5-F1
#
_entry.id   AF-A0A2J4QDI5-F1
#
_cell.length_a   1.000
_cell.length_b   1.000
_cell.length_c   1.000
_cell.angle_alpha   90.00
_cell.angle_beta   90.00
_cell.angle_gamma   90.00
#
_symmetry.space_group_name_H-M   'P 1'
#
loop_
_entity.id
_entity.type
_entity.pdbx_description
1 polymer ?
#
loop_
_entity_poly.entity_id
_entity_poly.type
_entity_poly.pdbx_seq_one_letter_code
_entity_poly.pdbx_strand_id
1 'polypeptide(L)'
;MLELDFTQTLGTHCLQIRETLPASGITAVFGVSGAGKTSLINAISGLTRPQQGRIVLNGRVLNDVDKGICLAPEKRRIGYVFQDARLFPHYKV
;
A
#
# COMPACT_ATOMS: atom_id res chain seq x y z
N MET A 1 -9.96 2.41 -10.40
CA MET A 1 -8.55 2.31 -10.77
C MET A 1 -7.66 2.54 -9.56
N LEU A 2 -6.62 1.74 -9.39
CA LEU A 2 -5.53 1.97 -8.43
C LEU A 2 -4.28 2.33 -9.23
N GLU A 3 -3.80 3.56 -9.09
CA GLU A 3 -2.58 4.04 -9.74
C GLU A 3 -1.45 4.07 -8.72
N LEU A 4 -0.33 3.46 -9.09
CA LEU A 4 0.87 3.35 -8.29
C LEU A 4 2.02 3.91 -9.13
N ASP A 5 2.67 4.98 -8.66
CA ASP A 5 3.91 5.48 -9.26
C ASP A 5 4.77 6.00 -8.12
N PHE A 6 5.55 5.13 -7.49
CA PHE A 6 6.31 5.48 -6.30
C PHE A 6 7.60 4.68 -6.15
N THR A 7 8.51 5.26 -5.36
CA THR A 7 9.78 4.62 -4.97
C THR A 7 9.88 4.54 -3.46
N GLN A 8 10.30 3.39 -2.95
CA GLN A 8 10.55 3.17 -1.54
C GLN A 8 11.82 2.36 -1.28
N THR A 9 12.74 2.93 -0.51
CA THR A 9 13.93 2.23 -0.03
C THR A 9 13.60 1.39 1.22
N LEU A 10 14.02 0.13 1.21
CA LEU A 10 13.78 -0.91 2.21
C LEU A 10 15.13 -1.54 2.58
N GLY A 11 15.88 -0.87 3.47
CA GLY A 11 17.27 -1.27 3.76
C GLY A 11 18.14 -1.08 2.53
N THR A 12 18.71 -2.17 2.00
CA THR A 12 19.53 -2.18 0.78
C THR A 12 18.72 -2.35 -0.50
N HIS A 13 17.42 -2.60 -0.42
CA HIS A 13 16.55 -2.82 -1.57
C HIS A 13 15.77 -1.56 -1.93
N CYS A 14 15.69 -1.25 -3.23
CA CYS A 14 14.84 -0.18 -3.76
C CYS A 14 13.61 -0.80 -4.43
N LEU A 15 12.43 -0.52 -3.89
CA LEU A 15 11.15 -0.91 -4.49
C LEU A 15 10.65 0.25 -5.36
N GLN A 16 10.63 0.06 -6.67
CA GLN A 16 10.08 1.01 -7.62
C GLN A 16 8.90 0.37 -8.35
N ILE A 17 7.76 1.07 -8.37
CA ILE A 17 6.53 0.56 -8.96
C ILE A 17 5.90 1.67 -9.78
N ARG A 18 5.55 1.34 -11.04
CA ARG A 18 4.75 2.20 -11.92
C ARG A 18 3.71 1.35 -12.62
N GLU A 19 2.53 1.23 -12.03
CA GLU A 19 1.47 0.35 -12.51
C GLU A 19 0.08 0.98 -12.32
N THR A 20 -0.83 0.58 -13.18
CA THR A 20 -2.25 0.95 -13.10
C THR A 20 -3.09 -0.32 -13.06
N LEU A 21 -3.74 -0.55 -11.93
CA LEU A 21 -4.47 -1.78 -11.64
C LEU A 21 -5.99 -1.52 -11.60
N PRO A 22 -6.83 -2.41 -12.14
CA PRO A 22 -8.27 -2.29 -12.01
C PRO A 22 -8.66 -2.32 -10.52
N ALA A 23 -9.55 -1.42 -10.09
CA ALA A 23 -10.08 -1.43 -8.72
C ALA A 23 -11.27 -2.38 -8.58
N SER A 24 -11.28 -3.45 -9.36
CA SER A 24 -12.37 -4.41 -9.52
C SER A 24 -11.77 -5.80 -9.71
N GLY A 25 -12.43 -6.82 -9.16
CA GLY A 25 -11.91 -8.19 -9.21
C GLY A 25 -10.79 -8.42 -8.21
N ILE A 26 -9.94 -9.40 -8.50
CA ILE A 26 -8.84 -9.83 -7.62
C ILE A 26 -7.53 -9.66 -8.37
N THR A 27 -6.60 -8.91 -7.77
CA THR A 27 -5.22 -8.79 -8.24
C THR A 27 -4.31 -9.53 -7.27
N ALA A 28 -3.46 -10.41 -7.80
CA ALA A 28 -2.49 -11.16 -7.02
C ALA A 28 -1.08 -10.64 -7.28
N VAL A 29 -0.31 -10.45 -6.21
CA VAL A 29 1.10 -10.01 -6.27
C VAL A 29 1.98 -11.21 -5.91
N PHE A 30 2.81 -11.65 -6.85
CA PHE A 30 3.70 -12.80 -6.69
C PHE A 30 5.17 -12.39 -6.72
N GLY A 31 6.03 -13.23 -6.11
CA GLY A 31 7.47 -13.03 -6.07
C GLY A 31 8.12 -13.75 -4.90
N VAL A 32 9.44 -13.89 -4.94
CA VAL A 32 10.24 -14.53 -3.87
C VAL A 32 10.13 -13.79 -2.53
N SER A 33 10.53 -14.44 -1.44
CA SER A 33 10.68 -13.75 -0.15
C SER A 33 11.64 -12.58 -0.30
N GLY A 34 11.34 -11.45 0.34
CA GLY A 34 12.13 -10.21 0.21
C GLY A 34 11.87 -9.38 -1.05
N ALA A 35 11.05 -9.84 -2.00
CA ALA A 35 10.74 -9.08 -3.23
C ALA A 35 9.91 -7.79 -3.03
N GLY A 36 9.61 -7.39 -1.78
CA GLY A 36 8.87 -6.16 -1.48
C GLY A 36 7.35 -6.27 -1.50
N LYS A 37 6.77 -7.47 -1.58
CA LYS A 37 5.30 -7.69 -1.60
C LYS A 37 4.58 -7.06 -0.41
N THR A 38 5.00 -7.40 0.82
CA THR A 38 4.41 -6.84 2.03
C THR A 38 4.61 -5.33 2.10
N SER A 39 5.77 -4.83 1.64
CA SER A 39 6.07 -3.40 1.59
C SER A 39 5.17 -2.64 0.62
N LEU A 40 4.86 -3.22 -0.55
CA LEU A 40 3.87 -2.68 -1.50
C LEU A 40 2.49 -2.56 -0.84
N ILE A 41 2.02 -3.65 -0.22
CA ILE A 41 0.71 -3.67 0.44
C ILE A 41 0.65 -2.66 1.61
N ASN A 42 1.75 -2.50 2.35
CA ASN A 42 1.89 -1.50 3.41
C ASN A 42 1.91 -0.05 2.88
N ALA A 43 2.53 0.20 1.72
CA ALA A 43 2.55 1.51 1.10
C ALA A 43 1.15 1.93 0.64
N ILE A 44 0.40 1.00 0.03
CA ILE A 44 -0.99 1.20 -0.39
C ILE A 44 -1.89 1.45 0.82
N SER A 45 -1.74 0.68 1.90
CA SER A 45 -2.54 0.82 3.11
C SER A 45 -2.15 1.99 4.00
N GLY A 46 -0.99 2.60 3.77
CA GLY A 46 -0.48 3.74 4.52
C GLY A 46 0.26 3.40 5.80
N LEU A 47 0.57 2.12 6.00
CA LEU A 47 1.43 1.65 7.08
C LEU A 47 2.90 2.03 6.83
N THR A 48 3.28 2.25 5.57
CA THR A 48 4.56 2.87 5.20
C THR A 48 4.35 4.11 4.34
N ARG A 49 5.36 4.99 4.35
CA ARG A 49 5.37 6.21 3.54
C ARG A 49 6.44 6.09 2.46
N PRO A 50 6.05 5.96 1.18
CA PRO A 50 6.97 6.14 0.06
C PRO A 50 7.76 7.44 0.15
N GLN A 51 9.01 7.39 -0.29
CA GLN A 51 9.94 8.54 -0.29
C GLN A 51 9.73 9.44 -1.50
N GLN A 52 9.17 8.90 -2.59
CA GLN A 52 8.89 9.63 -3.83
C GLN A 52 7.63 9.11 -4.50
N GLY A 53 6.99 9.96 -5.29
CA GLY A 53 5.85 9.60 -6.14
C GLY A 53 4.50 9.66 -5.43
N ARG A 54 3.53 8.92 -5.95
CA ARG A 54 2.12 8.99 -5.56
C ARG A 54 1.38 7.65 -5.62
N ILE A 55 0.30 7.59 -4.84
CA ILE A 55 -0.67 6.49 -4.81
C ILE A 55 -2.07 7.10 -4.92
N VAL A 56 -2.84 6.69 -5.92
CA VAL A 56 -4.19 7.19 -6.18
C VAL A 56 -5.17 6.02 -6.28
N LEU A 57 -6.30 6.11 -5.57
CA LEU A 57 -7.37 5.11 -5.62
C LEU A 57 -8.67 5.77 -6.08
N ASN A 58 -9.17 5.38 -7.25
CA ASN A 58 -10.40 5.90 -7.85
C ASN A 58 -10.40 7.44 -7.93
N GLY A 59 -9.30 8.04 -8.38
CA GLY A 59 -9.11 9.49 -8.44
C GLY A 59 -8.81 10.16 -7.09
N ARG A 60 -8.90 9.43 -5.98
CA ARG A 60 -8.57 9.95 -4.65
C ARG A 60 -7.09 9.75 -4.35
N VAL A 61 -6.37 10.87 -4.20
CA VAL A 61 -4.94 10.85 -3.83
C VAL A 61 -4.80 10.36 -2.38
N LEU A 62 -4.10 9.24 -2.20
CA LEU A 62 -3.80 8.66 -0.89
C LEU A 62 -2.41 9.08 -0.39
N ASN A 63 -1.47 9.17 -1.30
CA ASN A 63 -0.12 9.70 -1.09
C ASN A 63 0.29 10.49 -2.34
N ASP A 64 0.92 11.64 -2.15
CA ASP A 64 1.62 12.40 -3.18
C ASP A 64 2.73 13.18 -2.47
N VAL A 65 3.97 12.74 -2.64
CA VAL A 65 5.13 13.27 -1.92
C VAL A 65 5.38 14.73 -2.29
N ASP A 66 5.27 15.09 -3.57
CA ASP A 66 5.54 16.44 -4.07
C ASP A 66 4.52 17.45 -3.52
N LYS A 67 3.30 17.00 -3.27
CA LYS A 67 2.23 17.81 -2.67
C LYS A 67 2.16 17.69 -1.14
N GLY A 68 3.04 16.92 -0.51
CA GLY A 68 3.02 16.67 0.93
C GLY A 68 1.77 15.92 1.42
N ILE A 69 1.08 15.21 0.54
CA ILE A 69 -0.14 14.45 0.87
C ILE A 69 0.27 13.07 1.36
N CYS A 70 -0.13 12.71 2.58
CA CYS A 70 0.00 11.35 3.08
C CYS A 70 -1.17 11.02 4.00
N LEU A 71 -2.21 10.40 3.47
CA LEU A 71 -3.37 10.00 4.26
C LEU A 71 -2.97 8.88 5.23
N ALA A 72 -3.36 9.04 6.49
CA ALA A 72 -3.27 7.99 7.50
C ALA A 72 -4.14 6.77 7.12
N PRO A 73 -3.77 5.54 7.51
CA PRO A 73 -4.45 4.30 7.11
C PRO A 73 -5.97 4.34 7.26
N GLU A 74 -6.46 4.80 8.40
CA GLU A 74 -7.89 4.88 8.74
C GLU A 74 -8.66 5.85 7.83
N LYS A 75 -7.96 6.81 7.21
CA LYS A 75 -8.57 7.76 6.26
C LYS A 75 -8.60 7.21 4.83
N ARG A 76 -7.90 6.12 4.51
CA ARG A 76 -7.78 5.63 3.12
C ARG A 76 -9.00 4.88 2.59
N ARG A 77 -9.92 4.45 3.47
CA ARG A 77 -11.07 3.57 3.13
C ARG A 77 -10.60 2.26 2.49
N ILE A 78 -9.53 1.68 3.03
CA ILE A 78 -8.96 0.40 2.60
C ILE A 78 -9.02 -0.56 3.79
N GLY A 79 -9.58 -1.75 3.58
CA GLY A 79 -9.49 -2.85 4.54
C GLY A 79 -8.15 -3.55 4.41
N TYR A 80 -7.51 -3.86 5.53
CA TYR A 80 -6.26 -4.60 5.58
C TYR A 80 -6.45 -5.87 6.41
N VAL A 81 -6.15 -7.02 5.82
CA VAL A 81 -6.14 -8.31 6.51
C VAL A 81 -4.69 -8.79 6.54
N PHE A 82 -4.17 -8.98 7.76
CA PHE A 82 -2.81 -9.45 7.98
C PHE A 82 -2.73 -10.96 7.77
N GLN A 83 -1.51 -11.47 7.58
CA GLN A 83 -1.25 -12.91 7.50
C GLN A 83 -1.64 -13.62 8.81
N ASP A 84 -1.36 -12.99 9.95
CA ASP A 84 -1.85 -13.41 11.26
C ASP A 84 -3.19 -12.75 11.54
N ALA A 85 -4.10 -13.44 12.23
CA ALA A 85 -5.48 -12.98 12.41
C ALA A 85 -5.60 -11.62 13.13
N ARG A 86 -4.59 -11.22 13.91
CA ARG A 86 -4.52 -9.93 14.67
C ARG A 86 -5.86 -9.48 15.28
N LEU A 87 -6.63 -10.44 15.78
CA LEU A 87 -7.93 -10.18 16.39
C LEU A 87 -7.75 -9.53 17.76
N PHE A 88 -8.75 -8.77 18.18
CA PHE A 88 -8.81 -8.28 19.55
C PHE A 88 -9.23 -9.43 20.48
N PRO A 89 -8.32 -9.94 21.35
CA PRO A 89 -8.56 -11.19 22.08
C PRO A 89 -9.71 -11.10 23.11
N HIS A 90 -10.15 -9.90 23.44
CA HIS A 90 -11.21 -9.62 24.40
C HIS A 90 -12.58 -9.36 23.73
N TYR A 91 -12.65 -9.32 22.40
CA TYR A 91 -13.91 -9.21 21.67
C TYR A 91 -14.38 -10.59 21.23
N LYS A 92 -15.67 -10.87 21.44
CA LYS A 92 -16.35 -12.05 20.91
C LYS A 92 -17.12 -11.64 19.65
N VAL A 93 -17.11 -12.52 18.66
CA VAL A 93 -17.91 -12.42 17.43
C VAL A 93 -19.31 -12.96 17.68
#